data_AF-A0A6M5JCU7-F1
#
_entry.id   AF-A0A6M5JCU7-F1
#
_cell.length_a   1.000
_cell.length_b   1.000
_cell.length_c   1.000
_cell.angle_alpha   90.00
_cell.angle_beta   90.00
_cell.angle_gamma   90.00
#
_symmetry.space_group_name_H-M   'P 1'
#
loop_
_entity.id
_entity.type
_entity.pdbx_description
1 polymer ?
#
loop_
_entity_poly.entity_id
_entity_poly.type
_entity_poly.pdbx_seq_one_letter_code
_entity_poly.pdbx_strand_id
1 'polypeptide(L)' 'MGIDHFQVNNYRAFTAVSVEVQPLTLLFGYNSAGKSALMRWLPTLRDTIT' A
#
# COMPACT_ATOMS: atom_id res chain seq x y z
N MET A 1 9.96 -14.63 3.88
CA MET A 1 8.92 -14.01 4.71
C MET A 1 8.09 -13.11 3.80
N GLY A 2 6.76 -13.19 3.89
CA GLY A 2 5.85 -12.34 3.10
C GLY A 2 5.34 -11.16 3.93
N ILE A 3 4.70 -10.20 3.25
CA ILE A 3 3.88 -9.19 3.91
C ILE A 3 2.44 -9.69 3.83
N ASP A 4 1.80 -9.88 4.97
CA ASP A 4 0.38 -10.27 5.01
C ASP A 4 -0.52 -9.04 5.25
N HIS A 5 0.05 -7.97 5.83
CA HIS A 5 -0.66 -6.75 6.18
C HIS A 5 0.30 -5.56 6.28
N PHE A 6 -0.18 -4.37 5.91
CA PHE A 6 0.52 -3.11 6.21
C PHE A 6 -0.47 -1.94 6.40
N GLN A 7 0.01 -0.90 7.08
CA GLN A 7 -0.71 0.36 7.26
C GLN A 7 0.09 1.53 6.71
N VAL A 8 -0.61 2.46 6.07
CA VAL A 8 -0.04 3.71 5.58
C VAL A 8 -0.81 4.87 6.19
N ASN A 9 -0.09 5.71 6.93
CA ASN A 9 -0.64 6.86 7.67
C ASN A 9 -0.01 8.15 7.18
N ASN A 10 -0.80 9.22 7.12
CA ASN A 10 -0.37 10.59 6.76
C ASN A 10 0.49 10.65 5.48
N TYR A 11 0.09 9.91 4.45
CA TYR A 11 0.86 9.81 3.21
C TYR A 11 0.00 10.13 1.99
N ARG A 12 0.37 11.21 1.31
CA ARG A 12 -0.28 11.69 0.08
C ARG A 12 -1.79 11.84 0.27
N ALA A 13 -2.57 11.00 -0.40
CA ALA A 13 -4.03 11.04 -0.40
C ALA A 13 -4.65 10.26 0.78
N PHE A 14 -3.84 9.62 1.64
CA PHE A 14 -4.31 8.80 2.74
C PHE A 14 -4.00 9.46 4.09
N THR A 15 -5.06 9.77 4.85
CA THR A 15 -4.93 10.06 6.29
C THR A 15 -4.55 8.79 7.05
N ALA A 16 -5.26 7.69 6.78
CA ALA A 16 -4.94 6.33 7.23
C ALA A 16 -5.55 5.31 6.25
N VAL A 17 -4.78 4.28 5.88
CA VAL A 17 -5.29 3.13 5.12
C VAL A 17 -4.62 1.85 5.61
N SER A 18 -5.43 0.80 5.77
CA SER A 18 -5.00 -0.54 6.15
C SER A 18 -5.18 -1.46 4.95
N VAL A 19 -4.16 -2.23 4.62
CA VAL A 19 -4.15 -3.11 3.45
C VAL A 19 -3.78 -4.52 3.90
N GLU A 20 -4.68 -5.46 3.67
CA GLU A 20 -4.36 -6.88 3.70
C GLU A 20 -3.79 -7.29 2.35
N VAL A 21 -2.70 -8.04 2.39
CA VAL A 21 -1.98 -8.47 1.19
C VAL A 21 -2.30 -9.93 0.95
N GLN A 22 -2.87 -10.19 -0.22
CA GLN A 22 -3.11 -11.52 -0.76
C GLN A 22 -2.20 -11.75 -1.97
N PRO A 23 -1.94 -13.01 -2.37
CA PRO A 23 -1.11 -13.33 -3.53
C PRO A 23 -1.50 -12.55 -4.81
N LEU A 24 -2.80 -12.25 -4.96
CA LEU A 24 -3.30 -11.28 -5.92
C LEU A 24 -4.16 -10.24 -5.18
N THR A 25 -3.68 -9.01 -5.12
CA THR A 25 -4.39 -7.88 -4.51
C THR A 25 -4.73 -6.85 -5.60
N LEU A 26 -6.01 -6.55 -5.79
CA LEU A 26 -6.49 -5.60 -6.79
C LEU A 26 -6.88 -4.28 -6.13
N LEU A 27 -6.36 -3.16 -6.66
CA LEU A 27 -6.65 -1.81 -6.16
C LEU A 27 -7.67 -1.12 -7.07
N PHE A 28 -8.87 -0.90 -6.57
CA PHE A 28 -9.95 -0.19 -7.27
C PHE A 28 -10.18 1.21 -6.71
N GLY A 29 -10.85 2.07 -7.49
CA GLY A 29 -11.25 3.41 -7.07
C GLY A 29 -11.14 4.44 -8.18
N TYR A 30 -11.69 5.64 -7.96
CA TYR A 30 -11.65 6.75 -8.92
C TYR A 30 -10.22 7.21 -9.24
N ASN A 31 -10.07 7.96 -10.34
CA ASN A 31 -8.82 8.64 -10.64
C ASN A 31 -8.47 9.59 -9.50
N SER A 32 -7.16 9.72 -9.22
CA SER A 32 -6.64 10.50 -8.09
C SER A 32 -7.00 9.98 -6.67
N ALA A 33 -7.66 8.83 -6.52
CA ALA A 33 -7.95 8.23 -5.21
C ALA A 33 -6.72 7.67 -4.46
N GLY A 34 -5.50 8.00 -4.89
CA GLY A 34 -4.27 7.57 -4.19
C GLY A 34 -3.71 6.19 -4.55
N LYS A 35 -4.34 5.42 -5.46
CA LYS A 35 -3.89 4.06 -5.85
C LYS A 35 -2.40 3.99 -6.24
N SER A 36 -1.94 4.86 -7.14
CA SER A 36 -0.53 4.92 -7.53
C SER A 36 0.38 5.41 -6.40
N ALA A 37 -0.13 6.24 -5.48
CA ALA A 37 0.63 6.62 -4.30
C ALA A 37 0.86 5.41 -3.39
N LEU A 38 -0.17 4.60 -3.14
CA LEU A 38 -0.09 3.38 -2.35
C LEU A 38 0.93 2.39 -2.94
N MET A 39 0.89 2.17 -4.25
CA MET A 39 1.84 1.27 -4.92
C MET A 39 3.30 1.74 -4.85
N ARG A 40 3.56 3.05 -4.81
CA ARG A 40 4.92 3.60 -4.65
C ARG A 40 5.53 3.31 -3.27
N TRP A 41 4.73 2.84 -2.31
CA TRP A 41 5.20 2.46 -0.98
C TRP A 41 5.76 1.02 -0.95
N LEU A 42 5.40 0.18 -1.93
CA LEU A 42 5.85 -1.23 -1.99
C LEU A 42 7.38 -1.41 -2.06
N PRO A 43 8.15 -0.59 -2.82
CA PRO A 43 9.61 -0.69 -2.80
C PRO A 43 10.20 -0.40 -1.41
N THR A 44 9.65 0.59 -0.70
CA THR A 44 10.08 0.92 0.66
C THR A 44 9.82 -0.23 1.63
N LEU A 45 8.65 -0.88 1.51
CA LEU A 45 8.34 -2.10 2.27
C LEU A 45 9.34 -3.23 1.99
N ARG A 46 9.71 -3.45 0.72
CA ARG A 46 10.72 -4.46 0.36
C ARG A 46 12.05 -4.21 1.09
N ASP A 47 12.50 -2.96 1.10
CA ASP A 47 13.78 -2.60 1.70
C ASP A 47 13.79 -2.73 3.23
N THR A 48 12.62 -2.77 3.90
CA THR A 48 12.52 -3.00 5.35
C THR A 48 12.51 -4.47 5.79
N ILE A 49 12.32 -5.41 4.86
CA ILE A 49 12.18 -6.85 5.17
C ILE A 49 13.44 -7.63 4.74
N THR A 50 14.43 -6.93 4.19
CA THR A 50 15.72 -7.48 3.73
C THR A 50 16.82 -7.10 4.72
#